data_AF-A0A1V6SMR3-F1
#
_entry.id   AF-A0A1V6SMR3-F1
#
_cell.length_a   1.000
_cell.length_b   1.000
_cell.length_c   1.000
_cell.angle_alpha   90.00
_cell.angle_beta   90.00
_cell.angle_gamma   90.00
#
_symmetry.space_group_name_H-M   'P 1'
#
loop_
_entity.id
_entity.type
_entity.pdbx_description
1 polymer ?
#
loop_
_entity_poly.entity_id
_entity_poly.type
_entity_poly.pdbx_seq_one_letter_code
_entity_poly.pdbx_strand_id
1 'polypeptide(L)'
;MAAIDCEILPHGFLLHDGFLEFQGPDDVNHPQNWTISRRIWATFMLSLFNLVVTISSSIFSAAQKPVEQEFKVSHEVTVLGTTLFLTGYIIGPLVFGPISERVGRKYPLLGGVAISSVFGLMPALGRTIQTILIGRFFGGLFGVSPIAVLGGVITDCWNVQYRGIAMAFCIGLNFCGPSFGPIIGNLITESGISWRWVIWTTMIAGLILSLLGLLTFPETYPPVILQRTAKRYRDMGYLHVRSRLEAEENKASNLARVYLVRPWR
;
A
#
# COMPACT_ATOMS: atom_id res chain seq x y z
N MET A 1 29.43 35.23 -2.01
CA MET A 1 29.15 34.79 -0.62
C MET A 1 27.69 35.11 -0.39
N ALA A 2 26.78 34.23 -0.84
CA ALA A 2 25.34 34.46 -0.72
C ALA A 2 24.93 34.18 0.73
N ALA A 3 24.24 35.14 1.35
CA ALA A 3 23.68 34.97 2.68
C ALA A 3 22.69 33.79 2.64
N ILE A 4 22.88 32.83 3.54
CA ILE A 4 21.94 31.73 3.74
C ILE A 4 20.79 32.33 4.54
N ASP A 5 19.73 32.74 3.85
CA ASP A 5 18.51 33.25 4.48
C ASP A 5 17.76 32.06 5.11
N CYS A 6 18.09 31.78 6.38
CA CYS A 6 17.41 30.80 7.20
C CYS A 6 16.28 31.51 7.97
N GLU A 7 15.04 31.37 7.50
CA GLU A 7 13.86 31.97 8.14
C GLU A 7 13.10 30.92 8.95
N ILE A 8 12.70 31.26 10.18
CA ILE A 8 11.89 30.39 11.03
C ILE A 8 10.41 30.76 10.81
N LEU A 9 9.64 29.84 10.25
CA LEU A 9 8.21 30.04 9.99
C LEU A 9 7.36 29.72 11.23
N PRO A 10 6.17 30.34 11.39
CA PRO A 10 5.27 30.07 12.51
C PRO A 10 4.85 28.58 12.52
N HIS A 11 4.90 27.91 13.68
CA HIS A 11 4.78 26.45 13.87
C HIS A 11 6.07 25.63 13.71
N GLY A 12 7.23 26.28 13.61
CA GLY A 12 8.52 25.62 13.87
C GLY A 12 9.10 24.87 12.66
N PHE A 13 8.90 25.37 11.45
CA PHE A 13 9.61 24.87 10.26
C PHE A 13 10.73 25.82 9.86
N LEU A 14 11.83 25.28 9.34
CA LEU A 14 12.94 26.07 8.81
C LEU A 14 12.75 26.26 7.31
N LEU A 15 13.00 27.47 6.83
CA LEU A 15 13.11 27.76 5.41
C LEU A 15 14.59 27.94 5.08
N HIS A 16 15.18 27.00 4.33
CA HIS A 16 16.56 27.08 3.87
C HIS A 16 16.57 27.17 2.33
N ASP A 17 17.13 28.24 1.77
CA ASP A 17 17.15 28.51 0.31
C ASP A 17 15.76 28.45 -0.35
N GLY A 18 14.71 28.90 0.35
CA GLY A 18 13.32 28.86 -0.13
C GLY A 18 12.64 27.49 -0.05
N PHE A 19 13.32 26.48 0.51
CA PHE A 19 12.78 25.15 0.74
C PHE A 19 12.42 24.92 2.21
N LEU A 20 11.24 24.33 2.43
CA LEU A 20 10.79 23.95 3.77
C LEU A 20 11.54 22.70 4.27
N GLU A 21 12.17 22.81 5.43
CA GLU A 21 12.88 21.74 6.14
C GLU A 21 12.37 21.61 7.58
N PHE A 22 12.57 20.41 8.16
CA PHE A 22 12.29 20.18 9.57
C PHE A 22 13.32 20.93 10.44
N GLN A 23 12.90 21.36 11.63
CA GLN A 23 13.73 22.18 12.53
C GLN A 23 15.01 21.50 13.02
N GLY A 24 15.08 20.17 12.91
CA GLY A 24 16.21 19.37 13.33
C GLY A 24 15.81 17.90 13.55
N PRO A 25 16.71 17.10 14.15
CA PRO A 25 16.45 15.69 14.42
C PRO A 25 15.29 15.43 15.39
N ASP A 26 14.87 16.43 16.20
CA ASP A 26 13.82 16.31 17.23
C ASP A 26 12.47 16.96 16.84
N ASP A 27 12.26 17.30 15.57
CA ASP A 27 11.01 17.93 15.13
C ASP A 27 9.80 16.99 15.35
N VAL A 28 8.79 17.46 16.08
CA VAL A 28 7.57 16.71 16.43
C VAL A 28 6.76 16.32 15.19
N ASN A 29 6.90 17.07 14.11
CA ASN A 29 6.21 16.79 12.85
C ASN A 29 6.89 15.66 12.05
N HIS A 30 8.13 15.30 12.39
CA HIS A 30 8.84 14.22 11.75
C HIS A 30 8.30 12.84 12.19
N PRO A 31 7.94 11.93 11.27
CA PRO A 31 7.34 10.63 11.60
C PRO A 31 8.15 9.74 12.54
N GLN A 32 9.48 9.88 12.56
CA GLN A 32 10.35 9.14 13.49
C GLN A 32 10.21 9.59 14.94
N ASN A 33 9.78 10.84 15.16
CA ASN A 33 9.63 11.45 16.50
C ASN A 33 8.20 11.37 17.03
N TRP A 34 7.30 10.70 16.31
CA TRP A 34 5.94 10.45 16.80
C TRP A 34 5.95 9.61 18.09
N THR A 35 4.89 9.79 18.87
CA THR A 35 4.64 8.95 20.05
C THR A 35 4.67 7.47 19.67
N ILE A 36 5.19 6.63 20.57
CA ILE A 36 5.36 5.19 20.30
C ILE A 36 4.03 4.53 19.89
N SER A 37 2.93 4.92 20.53
CA SER A 37 1.59 4.42 20.22
C SER A 37 1.17 4.73 18.79
N ARG A 38 1.50 5.91 18.25
CA ARG A 38 1.18 6.28 16.87
C ARG A 38 1.99 5.48 15.86
N ARG A 39 3.26 5.21 16.16
CA ARG A 39 4.13 4.36 15.32
C ARG A 39 3.69 2.90 15.33
N ILE A 40 3.34 2.37 16.51
CA ILE A 40 2.76 1.03 16.65
C ILE A 40 1.45 0.93 15.89
N TRP A 41 0.56 1.92 16.01
CA TRP A 41 -0.70 1.94 15.28
C TRP A 41 -0.51 1.92 13.75
N ALA A 42 0.38 2.76 13.21
CA ALA A 42 0.69 2.76 11.78
C ALA A 42 1.26 1.41 11.33
N THR A 43 2.17 0.82 12.11
CA THR A 43 2.77 -0.49 11.82
C THR A 43 1.72 -1.60 11.88
N PHE A 44 0.84 -1.59 12.87
CA PHE A 44 -0.23 -2.57 13.05
C PHE A 44 -1.24 -2.50 11.90
N MET A 45 -1.69 -1.29 11.52
CA MET A 45 -2.56 -1.10 10.37
C MET A 45 -1.92 -1.60 9.08
N LEU A 46 -0.66 -1.25 8.84
CA LEU A 46 0.12 -1.75 7.69
C LEU A 46 0.15 -3.28 7.68
N SER A 47 0.47 -3.93 8.80
CA SER A 47 0.48 -5.39 8.90
C SER A 47 -0.90 -5.99 8.63
N LEU A 48 -1.97 -5.36 9.13
CA LEU A 48 -3.34 -5.83 8.91
C LEU A 48 -3.74 -5.75 7.43
N PHE A 49 -3.32 -4.69 6.72
CA PHE A 49 -3.53 -4.57 5.27
C PHE A 49 -2.83 -5.69 4.52
N ASN A 50 -1.58 -5.95 4.86
CA ASN A 50 -0.84 -7.03 4.24
C ASN A 50 -1.47 -8.39 4.54
N LEU A 51 -1.90 -8.64 5.78
CA LEU A 51 -2.56 -9.88 6.17
C LEU A 51 -3.81 -10.16 5.32
N VAL A 52 -4.69 -9.17 5.13
CA VAL A 52 -5.90 -9.32 4.31
C VAL A 52 -5.55 -9.65 2.86
N VAL A 53 -4.55 -8.96 2.30
CA VAL A 53 -4.09 -9.17 0.93
C VAL A 53 -3.46 -10.55 0.76
N THR A 54 -2.61 -10.99 1.69
CA THR A 54 -1.96 -12.30 1.61
C THR A 54 -2.95 -13.44 1.85
N ILE A 55 -3.97 -13.25 2.70
CA ILE A 55 -5.14 -14.15 2.77
C ILE A 55 -5.83 -14.23 1.40
N SER A 56 -6.13 -13.10 0.76
CA SER A 56 -6.79 -13.07 -0.56
C SER A 56 -6.02 -13.81 -1.66
N SER A 57 -4.69 -13.87 -1.53
CA SER A 57 -3.84 -14.60 -2.47
C SER A 57 -4.12 -16.11 -2.47
N SER A 58 -4.29 -16.72 -1.28
CA SER A 58 -4.38 -18.18 -1.12
C SER A 58 -5.81 -18.68 -0.86
N ILE A 59 -6.73 -17.82 -0.45
CA ILE A 59 -8.11 -18.20 -0.10
C ILE A 59 -8.86 -18.88 -1.26
N PHE A 60 -8.51 -18.54 -2.51
CA PHE A 60 -9.13 -19.10 -3.71
C PHE A 60 -8.87 -20.60 -3.88
N SER A 61 -7.83 -21.15 -3.24
CA SER A 61 -7.53 -22.59 -3.29
C SER A 61 -8.70 -23.45 -2.78
N ALA A 62 -9.41 -23.00 -1.75
CA ALA A 62 -10.62 -23.66 -1.24
C ALA A 62 -11.76 -23.70 -2.26
N ALA A 63 -11.86 -22.67 -3.12
CA ALA A 63 -12.91 -22.55 -4.12
C ALA A 63 -12.60 -23.29 -5.44
N GLN A 64 -11.41 -23.89 -5.60
CA GLN A 64 -11.00 -24.50 -6.87
C GLN A 64 -11.92 -25.65 -7.30
N LYS A 65 -12.24 -26.59 -6.40
CA LYS A 65 -13.13 -27.73 -6.72
C LYS A 65 -14.55 -27.27 -7.08
N PRO A 66 -15.21 -26.37 -6.32
CA PRO A 66 -16.50 -25.81 -6.73
C PRO A 66 -16.47 -25.09 -8.09
N VAL A 67 -15.43 -24.31 -8.37
CA VAL A 67 -15.27 -23.59 -9.65
C VAL A 67 -15.10 -24.56 -10.81
N GLU A 68 -14.32 -25.62 -10.62
CA GLU A 68 -14.12 -26.68 -11.61
C GLU A 68 -15.45 -27.31 -12.02
N GLN A 69 -16.30 -27.61 -11.03
CA GLN A 69 -17.63 -28.21 -11.23
C GLN A 69 -18.63 -27.22 -11.87
N GLU A 70 -18.67 -25.96 -11.42
CA GLU A 70 -19.61 -24.95 -11.95
C GLU A 70 -19.32 -24.60 -13.42
N PHE A 71 -18.04 -24.42 -13.77
CA PHE A 71 -17.64 -23.98 -15.11
C PHE A 71 -17.23 -25.12 -16.05
N LYS A 72 -17.20 -26.38 -15.56
CA LYS A 72 -16.77 -27.57 -16.31
C LYS A 72 -15.41 -27.36 -16.98
N VAL A 73 -14.46 -26.81 -16.23
CA VAL A 73 -13.09 -26.57 -16.66
C VAL A 73 -12.15 -27.58 -16.02
N SER A 74 -10.93 -27.71 -16.54
CA SER A 74 -9.93 -28.60 -15.93
C SER A 74 -9.31 -28.01 -14.66
N HIS A 75 -8.70 -28.86 -13.85
CA HIS A 75 -8.02 -28.44 -12.62
C HIS A 75 -6.91 -27.40 -12.88
N GLU A 76 -6.21 -27.52 -14.01
CA GLU A 76 -5.14 -26.59 -14.40
C GLU A 76 -5.68 -25.16 -14.59
N VAL A 77 -6.90 -25.01 -15.10
CA VAL A 77 -7.54 -23.70 -15.31
C VAL A 77 -7.92 -23.05 -13.97
N THR A 78 -8.30 -23.83 -12.97
CA THR A 78 -8.61 -23.27 -11.63
C THR A 78 -7.33 -22.93 -10.86
N VAL A 79 -6.26 -23.72 -11.02
CA VAL A 79 -4.91 -23.39 -10.51
C VAL A 79 -4.39 -22.10 -11.15
N LEU A 80 -4.64 -21.89 -12.45
CA LEU A 80 -4.28 -20.65 -13.15
C LEU A 80 -4.88 -19.40 -12.47
N GLY A 81 -6.05 -19.50 -11.84
CA GLY A 81 -6.66 -18.39 -11.09
C GLY A 81 -5.86 -17.96 -9.85
N THR A 82 -5.15 -18.89 -9.21
CA THR A 82 -4.22 -18.57 -8.12
C THR A 82 -2.91 -18.01 -8.68
N THR A 83 -2.38 -18.65 -9.71
CA THR A 83 -1.13 -18.24 -10.36
C THR A 83 -1.22 -16.82 -10.92
N LEU A 84 -2.31 -16.46 -11.62
CA LEU A 84 -2.52 -15.12 -12.17
C LEU A 84 -2.58 -14.04 -11.09
N PHE A 85 -3.13 -14.34 -9.92
CA PHE A 85 -3.10 -13.42 -8.78
C PHE A 85 -1.65 -13.17 -8.35
N LEU A 86 -0.85 -14.23 -8.20
CA LEU A 86 0.57 -14.10 -7.86
C LEU A 86 1.39 -13.42 -8.97
N THR A 87 1.06 -13.63 -10.25
CA THR A 87 1.68 -12.91 -11.37
C THR A 87 1.40 -11.42 -11.28
N GLY A 88 0.15 -11.01 -11.06
CA GLY A 88 -0.19 -9.62 -10.79
C GLY A 88 0.59 -9.08 -9.59
N TYR A 89 0.68 -9.88 -8.53
CA TYR A 89 1.43 -9.57 -7.32
C TYR A 89 2.92 -9.27 -7.55
N ILE A 90 3.56 -9.94 -8.51
CA ILE A 90 4.96 -9.71 -8.87
C ILE A 90 5.12 -8.41 -9.66
N ILE A 91 4.15 -8.08 -10.52
CA ILE A 91 4.18 -6.90 -11.39
C ILE A 91 3.84 -5.62 -10.60
N GLY A 92 2.92 -5.70 -9.64
CA GLY A 92 2.39 -4.52 -8.95
C GLY A 92 3.43 -3.65 -8.22
N PRO A 93 4.45 -4.19 -7.53
CA PRO A 93 5.49 -3.38 -6.90
C PRO A 93 6.24 -2.46 -7.87
N LEU A 94 6.37 -2.83 -9.14
CA LEU A 94 6.99 -1.99 -10.17
C LEU A 94 6.22 -0.69 -10.40
N VAL A 95 4.90 -0.71 -10.15
CA VAL A 95 4.02 0.45 -10.27
C VAL A 95 3.89 1.17 -8.94
N PHE A 96 3.60 0.43 -7.86
CA PHE A 96 3.32 1.03 -6.55
C PHE A 96 4.55 1.59 -5.84
N GLY A 97 5.75 1.03 -6.08
CA GLY A 97 7.00 1.54 -5.52
C GLY A 97 7.22 3.02 -5.89
N PRO A 98 7.36 3.36 -7.19
CA PRO A 98 7.54 4.74 -7.63
C PRO A 98 6.39 5.68 -7.26
N ILE A 99 5.14 5.18 -7.31
CA ILE A 99 3.96 5.99 -6.93
C ILE A 99 4.04 6.36 -5.44
N SER A 100 4.50 5.46 -4.58
CA SER A 100 4.61 5.71 -3.14
C SER A 100 5.66 6.74 -2.74
N GLU A 101 6.67 6.95 -3.58
CA GLU A 101 7.69 7.99 -3.39
C GLU A 101 7.23 9.36 -3.86
N ARG A 102 6.18 9.44 -4.71
CA ARG A 102 5.65 10.70 -5.22
C ARG A 102 4.40 11.17 -4.48
N VAL A 103 3.42 10.28 -4.37
CA VAL A 103 2.09 10.60 -3.82
C VAL A 103 2.06 10.46 -2.28
N GLY A 104 3.12 9.90 -1.71
CA GLY A 104 3.21 9.52 -0.30
C GLY A 104 2.85 8.05 -0.09
N ARG A 105 2.91 7.57 1.15
CA ARG A 105 2.64 6.16 1.47
C ARG A 105 1.16 5.89 1.64
N LYS A 106 0.39 6.85 2.16
CA LYS A 106 -1.03 6.64 2.53
C LYS A 106 -1.91 6.29 1.33
N TYR A 107 -1.96 7.15 0.32
CA TYR A 107 -2.91 6.97 -0.79
C TYR A 107 -2.63 5.75 -1.66
N PRO A 108 -1.37 5.41 -2.00
CA PRO A 108 -1.08 4.22 -2.81
C PRO A 108 -1.40 2.92 -2.07
N LEU A 109 -1.17 2.88 -0.75
CA LEU A 109 -1.57 1.77 0.11
C LEU A 109 -3.10 1.58 0.07
N LEU A 110 -3.86 2.61 0.45
CA LEU A 110 -5.32 2.53 0.56
C LEU A 110 -5.99 2.34 -0.81
N GLY A 111 -5.53 3.08 -1.81
CA GLY A 111 -6.04 3.02 -3.17
C GLY A 111 -5.80 1.65 -3.80
N GLY A 112 -4.61 1.07 -3.64
CA GLY A 112 -4.31 -0.26 -4.19
C GLY A 112 -5.21 -1.35 -3.60
N VAL A 113 -5.40 -1.37 -2.27
CA VAL A 113 -6.30 -2.34 -1.62
C VAL A 113 -7.75 -2.10 -2.01
N ALA A 114 -8.22 -0.85 -2.05
CA ALA A 114 -9.58 -0.53 -2.46
C ALA A 114 -9.85 -0.94 -3.92
N ILE A 115 -8.93 -0.63 -4.84
CA ILE A 115 -9.02 -1.02 -6.26
C ILE A 115 -8.98 -2.54 -6.39
N SER A 116 -8.09 -3.23 -5.66
CA SER A 116 -8.05 -4.69 -5.61
C SER A 116 -9.38 -5.29 -5.17
N SER A 117 -10.00 -4.74 -4.11
CA SER A 117 -11.32 -5.16 -3.68
C SER A 117 -12.38 -4.92 -4.75
N VAL A 118 -12.38 -3.77 -5.44
CA VAL A 118 -13.32 -3.53 -6.54
C VAL A 118 -13.15 -4.56 -7.66
N PHE A 119 -11.92 -4.92 -8.02
CA PHE A 119 -11.66 -6.01 -8.97
C PHE A 119 -12.11 -7.38 -8.45
N GLY A 120 -12.25 -7.55 -7.14
CA GLY A 120 -12.91 -8.70 -6.50
C GLY A 120 -14.37 -8.89 -6.92
N LEU A 121 -15.06 -7.84 -7.40
CA LEU A 121 -16.41 -7.98 -7.97
C LEU A 121 -16.43 -8.85 -9.23
N MET A 122 -15.35 -8.85 -10.02
CA MET A 122 -15.25 -9.66 -11.23
C MET A 122 -15.35 -11.16 -10.93
N PRO A 123 -14.52 -11.77 -10.04
CA PRO A 123 -14.66 -13.16 -9.69
C PRO A 123 -15.91 -13.45 -8.84
N ALA A 124 -16.39 -12.48 -8.04
CA ALA A 124 -17.58 -12.65 -7.23
C ALA A 124 -18.87 -12.76 -8.07
N LEU A 125 -19.03 -11.92 -9.10
CA LEU A 125 -20.23 -11.85 -9.96
C LEU A 125 -20.05 -12.53 -11.33
N GLY A 126 -18.81 -12.89 -11.68
CA GLY A 126 -18.45 -13.40 -12.99
C GLY A 126 -19.16 -14.71 -13.32
N ARG A 127 -19.85 -14.74 -14.46
CA ARG A 127 -20.52 -15.93 -15.02
C ARG A 127 -19.66 -16.68 -16.02
N THR A 128 -18.41 -16.27 -16.21
CA THR A 128 -17.44 -16.93 -17.08
C THR A 128 -16.11 -17.08 -16.36
N ILE A 129 -15.38 -18.15 -16.69
CA ILE A 129 -14.06 -18.40 -16.10
C ILE A 129 -13.07 -17.30 -16.47
N GLN A 130 -13.16 -16.74 -17.67
CA GLN A 130 -12.30 -15.66 -18.14
C GLN A 130 -12.44 -14.42 -17.27
N THR A 131 -13.68 -14.04 -16.90
CA THR A 131 -13.93 -12.91 -15.98
C THR A 131 -13.28 -13.14 -14.61
N ILE A 132 -13.35 -14.38 -14.09
CA ILE A 132 -12.71 -14.75 -12.82
C ILE A 132 -11.18 -14.60 -12.93
N LEU A 133 -10.57 -15.16 -13.98
CA LEU A 133 -9.13 -15.13 -14.19
C LEU A 133 -8.58 -13.70 -14.35
N ILE A 134 -9.26 -12.86 -15.15
CA ILE A 134 -8.88 -11.45 -15.35
C ILE A 134 -9.00 -10.68 -14.02
N GLY A 135 -10.10 -10.88 -13.28
CA GLY A 135 -10.29 -10.25 -11.99
C GLY A 135 -9.25 -10.68 -10.95
N ARG A 136 -8.82 -11.95 -10.98
CA ARG A 136 -7.73 -12.45 -10.12
C ARG A 136 -6.40 -11.78 -10.45
N PHE A 137 -6.07 -11.61 -11.73
CA PHE A 137 -4.86 -10.90 -12.13
C PHE A 137 -4.83 -9.45 -11.62
N PHE A 138 -5.89 -8.68 -11.87
CA PHE A 138 -5.96 -7.29 -11.42
C PHE A 138 -6.08 -7.17 -9.89
N GLY A 139 -6.79 -8.09 -9.24
CA GLY A 139 -6.80 -8.19 -7.78
C GLY A 139 -5.39 -8.35 -7.20
N GLY A 140 -4.57 -9.22 -7.78
CA GLY A 140 -3.18 -9.37 -7.38
C GLY A 140 -2.32 -8.14 -7.66
N LEU A 141 -2.49 -7.55 -8.85
CA LEU A 141 -1.73 -6.37 -9.32
C LEU A 141 -1.91 -5.16 -8.41
N PHE A 142 -3.14 -4.87 -7.99
CA PHE A 142 -3.43 -3.75 -7.10
C PHE A 142 -3.30 -4.12 -5.62
N GLY A 143 -3.57 -5.38 -5.28
CA GLY A 143 -3.56 -5.87 -3.90
C GLY A 143 -2.19 -5.83 -3.25
N VAL A 144 -1.10 -5.97 -4.01
CA VAL A 144 0.28 -5.93 -3.49
C VAL A 144 0.73 -4.55 -2.97
N SER A 145 -0.09 -3.50 -3.11
CA SER A 145 0.28 -2.14 -2.69
C SER A 145 0.82 -2.04 -1.25
N PRO A 146 0.26 -2.72 -0.22
CA PRO A 146 0.77 -2.62 1.15
C PRO A 146 2.15 -3.27 1.32
N ILE A 147 2.46 -4.34 0.56
CA ILE A 147 3.79 -4.96 0.58
C ILE A 147 4.79 -4.04 -0.11
N ALA A 148 4.41 -3.45 -1.25
CA ALA A 148 5.28 -2.57 -2.01
C ALA A 148 5.75 -1.34 -1.20
N VAL A 149 4.89 -0.81 -0.34
CA VAL A 149 5.22 0.36 0.50
C VAL A 149 5.75 0.00 1.89
N LEU A 150 5.74 -1.29 2.27
CA LEU A 150 6.05 -1.77 3.62
C LEU A 150 7.41 -1.26 4.10
N GLY A 151 8.45 -1.47 3.29
CA GLY A 151 9.81 -1.03 3.62
C GLY A 151 9.87 0.48 3.86
N GLY A 152 9.24 1.25 2.97
CA GLY A 152 9.19 2.72 3.08
C GLY A 152 8.50 3.20 4.35
N VAL A 153 7.30 2.68 4.66
CA VAL A 153 6.56 3.06 5.88
C VAL A 153 7.37 2.77 7.15
N ILE A 154 8.03 1.60 7.20
CA ILE A 154 8.83 1.20 8.36
C ILE A 154 10.09 2.08 8.50
N THR A 155 10.76 2.41 7.39
CA THR A 155 11.92 3.32 7.42
C THR A 155 11.54 4.75 7.79
N ASP A 156 10.36 5.18 7.37
CA ASP A 156 9.86 6.53 7.62
C ASP A 156 9.44 6.70 9.09
N CYS A 157 8.87 5.67 9.73
CA CYS A 157 8.38 5.74 11.12
C CYS A 157 9.39 5.30 12.20
N TRP A 158 10.31 4.38 11.91
CA TRP A 158 11.17 3.76 12.93
C TRP A 158 12.65 4.10 12.75
N ASN A 159 13.28 4.47 13.87
CA ASN A 159 14.72 4.64 14.01
C ASN A 159 15.44 3.30 13.79
N VAL A 160 16.70 3.37 13.33
CA VAL A 160 17.51 2.21 12.92
C VAL A 160 17.54 1.10 13.99
N GLN A 161 17.57 1.47 15.27
CA GLN A 161 17.63 0.54 16.40
C GLN A 161 16.40 -0.38 16.52
N TYR A 162 15.20 0.14 16.27
CA TYR A 162 13.93 -0.61 16.44
C TYR A 162 13.31 -1.05 15.11
N ARG A 163 13.85 -0.55 14.00
CA ARG A 163 13.36 -0.83 12.65
C ARG A 163 13.32 -2.33 12.34
N GLY A 164 14.34 -3.09 12.75
CA GLY A 164 14.41 -4.53 12.52
C GLY A 164 13.27 -5.29 13.19
N ILE A 165 12.89 -4.92 14.42
CA ILE A 165 11.81 -5.56 15.17
C ILE A 165 10.46 -5.25 14.51
N ALA A 166 10.22 -4.00 14.13
CA ALA A 166 9.00 -3.60 13.43
C ALA A 166 8.86 -4.30 12.06
N MET A 167 9.96 -4.40 11.32
CA MET A 167 10.00 -5.12 10.03
C MET A 167 9.70 -6.61 10.22
N ALA A 168 10.33 -7.25 11.21
CA ALA A 168 10.12 -8.66 11.52
C ALA A 168 8.66 -8.96 11.88
N PHE A 169 8.01 -8.08 12.65
CA PHE A 169 6.60 -8.20 12.99
C PHE A 169 5.70 -8.14 11.74
N CYS A 170 5.92 -7.18 10.85
CA CYS A 170 5.16 -7.07 9.59
C CYS A 170 5.35 -8.30 8.71
N ILE A 171 6.60 -8.74 8.52
CA ILE A 171 6.92 -9.91 7.70
C ILE A 171 6.29 -11.17 8.30
N GLY A 172 6.37 -11.35 9.62
CA GLY A 172 5.75 -12.48 10.32
C GLY A 172 4.26 -12.59 10.05
N LEU A 173 3.52 -11.48 10.18
CA LEU A 173 2.09 -11.42 9.85
C LEU A 173 1.80 -11.70 8.37
N ASN A 174 2.68 -11.27 7.46
CA ASN A 174 2.52 -11.56 6.03
C ASN A 174 2.53 -13.07 5.75
N PHE A 175 3.41 -13.81 6.42
CA PHE A 175 3.49 -15.28 6.29
C PHE A 175 2.31 -16.01 6.94
N CYS A 176 1.66 -15.40 7.94
CA CYS A 176 0.44 -15.98 8.51
C CYS A 176 -0.72 -16.00 7.51
N GLY A 177 -0.81 -15.01 6.61
CA GLY A 177 -1.97 -14.88 5.72
C GLY A 177 -2.18 -16.06 4.76
N PRO A 178 -1.15 -16.55 4.04
CA PRO A 178 -1.29 -17.70 3.17
C PRO A 178 -1.77 -18.97 3.90
N SER A 179 -1.39 -19.13 5.17
CA SER A 179 -1.83 -20.24 6.03
C SER A 179 -3.29 -20.09 6.46
N PHE A 180 -3.74 -18.87 6.80
CA PHE A 180 -5.12 -18.62 7.19
C PHE A 180 -6.09 -18.64 6.00
N GLY A 181 -5.65 -18.32 4.79
CA GLY A 181 -6.50 -18.30 3.59
C GLY A 181 -7.28 -19.59 3.36
N PRO A 182 -6.64 -20.75 3.14
CA PRO A 182 -7.35 -22.01 2.93
C PRO A 182 -8.24 -22.40 4.10
N ILE A 183 -7.84 -22.09 5.35
CA ILE A 183 -8.66 -22.38 6.54
C ILE A 183 -9.99 -21.61 6.47
N ILE A 184 -9.93 -20.29 6.26
CA ILE A 184 -11.12 -19.43 6.15
C ILE A 184 -11.94 -19.83 4.91
N GLY A 185 -11.27 -20.08 3.78
CA GLY A 185 -11.90 -20.49 2.54
C GLY A 185 -12.68 -21.80 2.67
N ASN A 186 -12.07 -22.81 3.30
CA ASN A 186 -12.68 -24.13 3.50
C ASN A 186 -13.91 -24.04 4.41
N LEU A 187 -13.83 -23.28 5.51
CA LEU A 187 -14.97 -23.04 6.40
C LEU A 187 -16.17 -22.45 5.65
N ILE A 188 -15.92 -21.52 4.71
CA ILE A 188 -16.98 -20.94 3.88
C ILE A 188 -17.55 -21.99 2.91
N THR A 189 -16.70 -22.74 2.20
CA THR A 189 -17.17 -23.72 1.22
C THR A 189 -17.88 -24.91 1.85
N GLU A 190 -17.52 -25.31 3.07
CA GLU A 190 -18.16 -26.41 3.80
C GLU A 190 -19.48 -26.00 4.45
N SER A 191 -19.71 -24.70 4.71
CA SER A 191 -20.94 -24.19 5.34
C SER A 191 -22.21 -24.33 4.48
N GLY A 192 -22.11 -24.83 3.25
CA GLY A 192 -23.23 -24.95 2.30
C GLY A 192 -23.57 -23.66 1.55
N ILE A 193 -22.81 -22.58 1.78
CA ILE A 193 -22.93 -21.31 1.06
C ILE A 193 -22.12 -21.36 -0.24
N SER A 194 -22.50 -20.59 -1.27
CA SER A 194 -21.77 -20.50 -2.54
C SER A 194 -20.29 -20.14 -2.34
N TRP A 195 -19.39 -20.82 -3.06
CA TRP A 195 -17.94 -20.55 -3.07
C TRP A 195 -17.59 -19.09 -3.39
N ARG A 196 -18.49 -18.35 -4.06
CA ARG A 196 -18.32 -16.92 -4.35
C ARG A 196 -18.12 -16.08 -3.09
N TRP A 197 -18.64 -16.55 -1.95
CA TRP A 197 -18.45 -15.89 -0.65
C TRP A 197 -17.01 -15.88 -0.18
N VAL A 198 -16.18 -16.80 -0.66
CA VAL A 198 -14.73 -16.77 -0.44
C VAL A 198 -14.13 -15.45 -0.95
N ILE A 199 -14.58 -14.99 -2.12
CA ILE A 199 -14.16 -13.72 -2.69
C ILE A 199 -14.82 -12.55 -1.95
N TRP A 200 -16.13 -12.61 -1.68
CA TRP A 200 -16.84 -11.54 -0.96
C TRP A 200 -16.22 -11.24 0.40
N THR A 201 -15.80 -12.25 1.15
CA THR A 201 -15.18 -12.08 2.48
C THR A 201 -13.91 -11.23 2.40
N THR A 202 -13.00 -11.56 1.49
CA THR A 202 -11.75 -10.78 1.34
C THR A 202 -12.00 -9.40 0.73
N MET A 203 -12.99 -9.28 -0.15
CA MET A 203 -13.40 -8.02 -0.73
C MET A 203 -13.91 -7.04 0.33
N ILE A 204 -14.87 -7.49 1.15
CA ILE A 204 -15.48 -6.70 2.23
C ILE A 204 -14.43 -6.34 3.27
N ALA A 205 -13.58 -7.29 3.68
CA ALA A 205 -12.48 -7.02 4.61
C ALA A 205 -11.53 -5.94 4.06
N GLY A 206 -11.14 -6.03 2.78
CA GLY A 206 -10.28 -5.03 2.14
C GLY A 206 -10.92 -3.64 2.04
N LEU A 207 -12.22 -3.55 1.74
CA LEU A 207 -12.94 -2.26 1.66
C LEU A 207 -13.11 -1.62 3.04
N ILE A 208 -13.52 -2.40 4.04
CA ILE A 208 -13.65 -1.93 5.43
C ILE A 208 -12.30 -1.43 5.92
N LEU A 209 -11.23 -2.18 5.66
CA LEU A 209 -9.90 -1.80 6.10
C LEU A 209 -9.40 -0.55 5.34
N SER A 210 -9.68 -0.43 4.05
CA SER A 210 -9.35 0.77 3.26
C SER A 210 -10.09 2.01 3.78
N LEU A 211 -11.37 1.88 4.16
CA LEU A 211 -12.15 2.95 4.77
C LEU A 211 -11.59 3.32 6.15
N LEU A 212 -11.31 2.32 6.98
CA LEU A 212 -10.71 2.53 8.31
C LEU A 212 -9.34 3.21 8.20
N GLY A 213 -8.51 2.78 7.25
CA GLY A 213 -7.21 3.37 6.96
C GLY A 213 -7.31 4.79 6.41
N LEU A 214 -8.34 5.11 5.63
CA LEU A 214 -8.58 6.49 5.19
C LEU A 214 -8.76 7.44 6.38
N LEU A 215 -9.49 7.00 7.40
CA LEU A 215 -9.77 7.77 8.61
C LEU A 215 -8.60 7.78 9.61
N THR A 216 -7.91 6.65 9.78
CA THR A 216 -6.98 6.45 10.90
C THR A 216 -5.51 6.39 10.52
N PHE A 217 -5.16 6.05 9.27
CA PHE A 217 -3.77 5.89 8.85
C PHE A 217 -3.16 7.28 8.56
N PRO A 218 -2.09 7.69 9.27
CA PRO A 218 -1.42 8.96 9.02
C PRO A 218 -0.54 8.87 7.77
N GLU A 219 -0.27 10.01 7.14
CA GLU A 219 0.78 10.07 6.11
C GLU A 219 2.14 9.92 6.77
N THR A 220 2.92 8.93 6.35
CA THR A 220 4.23 8.63 6.96
C THR A 220 5.39 9.19 6.17
N TYR A 221 5.20 9.62 4.91
CA TYR A 221 6.31 10.05 4.06
C TYR A 221 6.75 11.50 4.36
N PRO A 222 7.96 11.75 4.90
CA PRO A 222 8.37 13.09 5.32
C PRO A 222 8.35 14.15 4.19
N PRO A 223 8.81 13.87 2.96
CA PRO A 223 8.77 14.84 1.86
C PRO A 223 7.35 15.29 1.49
N VAL A 224 6.35 14.40 1.53
CA VAL A 224 4.95 14.77 1.26
C VAL A 224 4.33 15.51 2.44
N ILE A 225 4.76 15.23 3.68
CA ILE A 225 4.38 16.05 4.84
C ILE A 225 4.86 17.49 4.63
N LEU A 226 6.13 17.69 4.27
CA LEU A 226 6.69 19.02 3.97
C LEU A 226 5.97 19.70 2.80
N GLN A 227 5.63 18.97 1.74
CA GLN A 227 4.84 19.50 0.63
C GLN A 227 3.46 20.02 1.06
N ARG A 228 2.73 19.25 1.87
CA ARG A 228 1.42 19.67 2.40
C ARG A 228 1.55 20.87 3.32
N THR A 229 2.60 20.92 4.14
CA THR A 229 2.87 22.07 5.01
C THR A 229 3.24 23.31 4.20
N ALA A 230 4.12 23.19 3.20
CA ALA A 230 4.47 24.29 2.30
C ALA A 230 3.24 24.86 1.59
N LYS A 231 2.34 24.00 1.13
CA LYS A 231 1.06 24.43 0.55
C LYS A 231 0.21 25.23 1.54
N ARG A 232 0.11 24.79 2.81
CA ARG A 232 -0.61 25.54 3.86
C ARG A 232 -0.01 26.91 4.13
N TYR A 233 1.31 27.05 4.13
CA TYR A 233 1.97 28.36 4.27
C TYR A 233 1.67 29.30 3.10
N ARG A 234 1.62 28.77 1.87
CA ARG A 234 1.21 29.56 0.71
C ARG A 234 -0.24 30.03 0.82
N ASP A 235 -1.14 29.19 1.30
CA ASP A 235 -2.54 29.56 1.55
C ASP A 235 -2.67 30.66 2.63
N MET A 236 -1.69 30.77 3.53
CA MET A 236 -1.59 31.85 4.54
C MET A 236 -0.87 33.11 4.03
N GLY A 237 -0.43 33.15 2.77
CA GLY A 237 0.21 34.32 2.15
C GLY A 237 1.73 34.23 1.98
N TYR A 238 2.39 33.18 2.46
CA TYR A 238 3.84 32.96 2.26
C TYR A 238 4.12 32.29 0.90
N LEU A 239 3.96 33.06 -0.19
CA LEU A 239 3.99 32.55 -1.58
C LEU A 239 5.34 31.97 -2.03
N HIS A 240 6.44 32.32 -1.36
CA HIS A 240 7.79 31.91 -1.74
C HIS A 240 8.17 30.51 -1.21
N VAL A 241 7.37 29.92 -0.31
CA VAL A 241 7.67 28.63 0.33
C VAL A 241 7.38 27.47 -0.64
N ARG A 242 8.39 26.63 -0.89
CA ARG A 242 8.27 25.42 -1.71
C ARG A 242 8.85 24.21 -0.97
N SER A 243 8.40 23.00 -1.33
CA SER A 243 9.07 21.78 -0.87
C SER A 243 10.05 21.28 -1.94
N ARG A 244 11.10 20.55 -1.50
CA ARG A 244 12.07 19.94 -2.44
C ARG A 244 11.39 18.97 -3.42
N LEU A 245 10.32 18.30 -2.97
CA LEU A 245 9.55 17.36 -3.79
C LEU A 245 8.80 18.06 -4.95
N GLU A 246 8.31 19.29 -4.76
CA GLU A 246 7.70 20.08 -5.84
C GLU A 246 8.72 20.55 -6.88
N ALA A 247 9.97 20.80 -6.47
CA ALA A 247 11.04 21.15 -7.42
C ALA A 247 11.47 19.94 -8.26
N GLU A 248 11.41 18.73 -7.69
CA GLU A 248 11.69 17.48 -8.40
C GLU A 248 10.53 17.03 -9.31
N GLU A 249 9.29 17.41 -9.01
CA GLU A 249 8.09 17.08 -9.81
C GLU A 249 8.20 17.63 -11.25
N ASN A 250 8.87 18.77 -11.44
CA ASN A 250 9.16 19.33 -12.76
C ASN A 250 10.16 18.49 -13.61
N LYS A 251 10.82 17.48 -13.03
CA LYS A 251 11.73 16.55 -13.72
C LYS A 251 11.10 15.16 -13.95
N ALA A 252 9.78 15.04 -13.91
CA ALA A 252 9.04 13.76 -13.92
C ALA A 252 9.32 12.82 -15.12
N SER A 253 9.67 13.35 -16.30
CA SER A 253 10.05 12.54 -17.47
C SER A 253 11.37 11.78 -17.26
N ASN A 254 12.26 12.26 -16.40
CA ASN A 254 13.53 11.61 -16.08
C ASN A 254 13.39 10.53 -15.00
N LEU A 255 12.47 10.66 -14.03
CA LEU A 255 12.30 9.62 -12.99
C LEU A 255 11.68 8.33 -13.54
N ALA A 256 10.66 8.41 -14.41
CA ALA A 256 10.09 7.22 -15.03
C ALA A 256 11.16 6.46 -15.84
N ARG A 257 12.05 7.21 -16.53
CA ARG A 257 13.23 6.66 -17.21
C ARG A 257 14.22 6.05 -16.22
N VAL A 258 14.48 6.66 -15.08
CA VAL A 258 15.42 6.13 -14.07
C VAL A 258 14.89 4.85 -13.42
N TYR A 259 13.62 4.78 -13.03
CA TYR A 259 13.06 3.61 -12.33
C TYR A 259 12.61 2.48 -13.27
N LEU A 260 12.20 2.77 -14.50
CA LEU A 260 11.83 1.73 -15.47
C LEU A 260 13.01 1.24 -16.31
N VAL A 261 14.08 2.02 -16.48
CA VAL A 261 15.24 1.62 -17.32
C VAL A 261 16.43 1.13 -16.49
N ARG A 262 16.64 1.62 -15.24
CA ARG A 262 17.75 1.10 -14.40
C ARG A 262 17.64 -0.37 -14.01
N PRO A 263 16.46 -0.96 -13.73
CA PRO A 263 16.39 -2.38 -13.37
C PRO A 263 16.87 -3.33 -14.47
N TRP A 264 16.96 -2.84 -15.72
CA TRP A 264 17.37 -3.61 -16.90
C TRP A 264 18.78 -3.29 -17.39
N ARG A 265 19.53 -2.44 -16.67
CA ARG A 265 20.96 -2.18 -16.89
C ARG A 265 21.77 -2.83 -15.79
#